data_AF-T0YZR9-F1
#
_entry.id   AF-T0YZR9-F1
#
_cell.length_a   1.000
_cell.length_b   1.000
_cell.length_c   1.000
_cell.angle_alpha   90.00
_cell.angle_beta   90.00
_cell.angle_gamma   90.00
#
_symmetry.space_group_name_H-M   'P 1'
#
loop_
_entity.id
_entity.type
_entity.pdbx_description
1 polymer ?
#
loop_
_entity_poly.entity_id
_entity_poly.type
_entity_poly.pdbx_seq_one_letter_code
_entity_poly.pdbx_strand_id
1 'polypeptide(L)'
;MGNLRSAEAQTAPVRLARRQCADAVLMVRPACFAYNPETAATNAFQHPEGPVDAAGVARAEFDAFAGALRGEGVRVCVADDTPDPPKPDAVFPNNWVSFHADGTVVLYPMQAPSRRIERRQQVVEAAVGETGFRVSRMLDLTAHEREGRYLEGTGSLVLDHPQRLAYVCRSPRSDPRVLEEWSRELGYEPISFDAADAAG
;
A
#
# COMPACT_ATOMS: atom_id res chain seq x y z
N MET A 1 30.54 -54.21 -23.17
CA MET A 1 29.62 -53.76 -22.11
C MET A 1 29.83 -52.27 -21.89
N GLY A 2 29.10 -51.42 -22.61
CA GLY A 2 29.14 -49.97 -22.46
C GLY A 2 27.84 -49.51 -21.79
N ASN A 3 27.95 -48.91 -20.61
CA ASN A 3 26.81 -48.33 -19.90
C ASN A 3 26.51 -46.93 -20.45
N LEU A 4 25.39 -46.78 -21.17
CA LEU A 4 24.76 -45.48 -21.38
C LEU A 4 24.01 -45.10 -20.10
N ARG A 5 24.46 -44.05 -19.42
CA ARG A 5 23.67 -43.37 -18.40
C ARG A 5 22.81 -42.32 -19.09
N SER A 6 21.50 -42.56 -19.08
CA SER A 6 20.48 -41.59 -19.47
C SER A 6 20.55 -40.38 -18.53
N ALA A 7 20.76 -39.20 -19.08
CA ALA A 7 20.63 -37.95 -18.35
C ALA A 7 19.16 -37.53 -18.37
N GLU A 8 18.49 -37.64 -17.22
CA GLU A 8 17.18 -37.03 -17.02
C GLU A 8 17.34 -35.51 -16.98
N ALA A 9 16.74 -34.83 -17.95
CA ALA A 9 16.63 -33.38 -17.95
C ALA A 9 15.67 -32.96 -16.82
N GLN A 10 16.22 -32.40 -15.74
CA GLN A 10 15.45 -31.69 -14.74
C GLN A 10 14.78 -30.48 -15.40
N THR A 11 13.46 -30.57 -15.59
CA THR A 11 12.65 -29.44 -16.00
C THR A 11 12.58 -28.44 -14.85
N ALA A 12 13.11 -27.24 -15.08
CA ALA A 12 12.98 -26.13 -14.13
C ALA A 12 11.49 -25.86 -13.85
N PRO A 13 11.11 -25.53 -12.60
CA PRO A 13 9.73 -25.24 -12.27
C PRO A 13 9.25 -24.05 -13.11
N VAL A 14 8.12 -24.23 -13.79
CA VAL A 14 7.42 -23.16 -14.50
C VAL A 14 7.05 -22.09 -13.47
N ARG A 15 7.76 -20.96 -13.48
CA ARG A 15 7.33 -19.77 -12.73
C ARG A 15 5.97 -19.38 -13.28
N LEU A 16 4.91 -19.53 -12.50
CA LEU A 16 3.64 -18.87 -12.79
C LEU A 16 3.95 -17.39 -13.02
N ALA A 17 3.59 -16.88 -14.21
CA ALA A 17 3.76 -15.48 -14.53
C ALA A 17 2.98 -14.66 -13.49
N ARG A 18 3.70 -13.85 -12.70
CA ARG A 18 3.10 -12.97 -11.71
C ARG A 18 2.29 -11.92 -12.46
N ARG A 19 1.00 -11.76 -12.10
CA ARG A 19 0.15 -10.72 -12.70
C ARG A 19 0.60 -9.36 -12.21
N GLN A 20 0.54 -8.36 -13.09
CA GLN A 20 0.81 -6.96 -12.75
C GLN A 20 -0.35 -6.33 -11.97
N CYS A 21 -1.59 -6.61 -12.36
CA CYS A 21 -2.75 -6.01 -11.71
C CYS A 21 -3.35 -6.96 -10.68
N ALA A 22 -3.77 -6.41 -9.53
CA ALA A 22 -4.63 -7.10 -8.58
C ALA A 22 -6.08 -7.18 -9.12
N ASP A 23 -6.82 -8.21 -8.73
CA ASP A 23 -8.25 -8.38 -9.00
C ASP A 23 -9.13 -7.79 -7.88
N ALA A 24 -8.52 -7.33 -6.79
CA ALA A 24 -9.19 -6.75 -5.64
C ALA A 24 -8.50 -5.47 -5.14
N VAL A 25 -9.28 -4.59 -4.50
CA VAL A 25 -8.80 -3.38 -3.84
C VAL A 25 -9.42 -3.26 -2.45
N LEU A 26 -8.60 -2.86 -1.47
CA LEU A 26 -9.05 -2.40 -0.16
C LEU A 26 -9.25 -0.89 -0.22
N MET A 27 -10.42 -0.45 0.22
CA MET A 27 -10.77 0.95 0.39
C MET A 27 -11.27 1.17 1.81
N VAL A 28 -10.93 2.31 2.42
CA VAL A 28 -11.42 2.69 3.74
C VAL A 28 -12.37 3.86 3.60
N ARG A 29 -13.65 3.67 3.96
CA ARG A 29 -14.65 4.74 3.87
C ARG A 29 -14.39 5.75 4.99
N PRO A 30 -14.07 7.03 4.69
CA PRO A 30 -13.65 7.97 5.72
C PRO A 30 -14.81 8.41 6.62
N ALA A 31 -14.56 8.53 7.93
CA ALA A 31 -15.54 9.09 8.86
C ALA A 31 -15.40 10.62 8.95
N CYS A 32 -14.16 11.12 9.04
CA CYS A 32 -13.82 12.51 9.33
C CYS A 32 -12.81 13.09 8.31
N PHE A 33 -13.01 12.86 7.01
CA PHE A 33 -12.11 13.39 5.97
C PHE A 33 -12.01 14.92 6.07
N ALA A 34 -10.77 15.42 6.18
CA ALA A 34 -10.48 16.83 6.36
C ALA A 34 -9.01 17.13 6.02
N TYR A 35 -8.65 18.41 6.01
CA TYR A 35 -7.27 18.86 5.99
C TYR A 35 -6.49 18.32 7.22
N ASN A 36 -5.28 17.78 7.01
CA ASN A 36 -4.40 17.35 8.09
C ASN A 36 -3.16 18.25 8.18
N PRO A 37 -3.07 19.13 9.19
CA PRO A 37 -1.92 20.01 9.40
C PRO A 37 -0.58 19.29 9.52
N GLU A 38 -0.55 18.05 10.05
CA GLU A 38 0.71 17.30 10.23
C GLU A 38 1.30 16.81 8.90
N THR A 39 0.46 16.57 7.90
CA THR A 39 0.91 16.09 6.59
C THR A 39 1.07 17.20 5.57
N ALA A 40 0.47 18.37 5.80
CA ALA A 40 0.42 19.47 4.85
C ALA A 40 1.80 19.98 4.41
N ALA A 41 2.77 20.02 5.34
CA ALA A 41 4.13 20.44 5.03
C ALA A 41 4.85 19.52 4.01
N THR A 42 4.41 18.27 3.89
CA THR A 42 4.97 17.28 2.94
C THR A 42 3.94 16.79 1.93
N ASN A 43 2.81 17.50 1.79
CA ASN A 43 1.76 17.21 0.82
C ASN A 43 1.28 18.50 0.15
N ALA A 44 1.89 18.86 -0.98
CA ALA A 44 1.59 20.08 -1.73
C ALA A 44 0.13 20.16 -2.24
N PHE A 45 -0.61 19.04 -2.26
CA PHE A 45 -2.01 18.99 -2.68
C PHE A 45 -2.99 19.34 -1.56
N GLN A 46 -2.54 19.43 -0.30
CA GLN A 46 -3.43 19.80 0.80
C GLN A 46 -3.53 21.31 0.93
N HIS A 47 -4.78 21.79 0.85
CA HIS A 47 -5.12 23.19 1.11
C HIS A 47 -6.08 23.25 2.31
N PRO A 48 -5.89 24.22 3.23
CA PRO A 48 -6.80 24.40 4.36
C PRO A 48 -8.19 24.89 3.90
N GLU A 49 -8.25 25.48 2.71
CA GLU A 49 -9.48 25.90 2.06
C GLU A 49 -10.14 24.70 1.38
N GLY A 50 -11.40 24.44 1.72
CA GLY A 50 -12.15 23.33 1.17
C GLY A 50 -13.66 23.56 1.25
N PRO A 51 -14.47 22.67 0.66
CA PRO A 51 -15.92 22.73 0.79
C PRO A 51 -16.34 22.67 2.26
N VAL A 52 -17.45 23.34 2.59
CA VAL A 52 -18.00 23.41 3.95
C VAL A 52 -18.25 22.02 4.55
N ASP A 53 -18.62 21.05 3.71
CA ASP A 53 -18.79 19.63 4.08
C ASP A 53 -17.84 18.72 3.29
N ALA A 54 -16.53 18.93 3.46
CA ALA A 54 -15.51 18.08 2.83
C ALA A 54 -15.69 16.59 3.14
N ALA A 55 -16.11 16.24 4.35
CA ALA A 55 -16.34 14.86 4.75
C ALA A 55 -17.53 14.22 4.01
N GLY A 56 -18.64 14.94 3.85
CA GLY A 56 -19.79 14.47 3.09
C GLY A 56 -19.49 14.32 1.60
N VAL A 57 -18.82 15.31 1.01
CA VAL A 57 -18.40 15.26 -0.41
C VAL A 57 -17.45 14.10 -0.66
N ALA A 58 -16.40 13.94 0.15
CA ALA A 58 -15.44 12.84 0.01
C ALA A 58 -16.09 11.46 0.14
N ARG A 59 -17.10 11.32 1.02
CA ARG A 59 -17.86 10.07 1.18
C ARG A 59 -18.69 9.75 -0.06
N ALA A 60 -19.35 10.76 -0.64
CA ALA A 60 -20.11 10.59 -1.86
C ALA A 60 -19.21 10.20 -3.05
N GLU A 61 -18.06 10.86 -3.20
CA GLU A 61 -17.07 10.52 -4.23
C GLU A 61 -16.48 9.13 -4.02
N PHE A 62 -16.18 8.76 -2.77
CA PHE A 62 -15.71 7.43 -2.39
C PHE A 62 -16.70 6.35 -2.80
N ASP A 63 -17.98 6.50 -2.45
CA ASP A 63 -19.01 5.50 -2.75
C ASP A 63 -19.26 5.39 -4.26
N ALA A 64 -19.20 6.53 -4.99
CA ALA A 64 -19.28 6.53 -6.45
C ALA A 64 -18.09 5.80 -7.10
N PHE A 65 -16.86 6.04 -6.63
CA PHE A 65 -15.66 5.38 -7.13
C PHE A 65 -15.67 3.87 -6.84
N ALA A 66 -16.05 3.48 -5.62
CA ALA A 66 -16.22 2.08 -5.25
C ALA A 66 -17.29 1.39 -6.12
N GLY A 67 -18.38 2.09 -6.44
CA GLY A 67 -19.41 1.61 -7.37
C GLY A 67 -18.89 1.41 -8.78
N ALA A 68 -18.12 2.37 -9.32
CA ALA A 68 -17.52 2.28 -10.65
C ALA A 68 -16.56 1.09 -10.77
N LEU A 69 -15.68 0.89 -9.79
CA LEU A 69 -14.75 -0.25 -9.76
C LEU A 69 -15.49 -1.60 -9.74
N ARG A 70 -16.56 -1.72 -8.95
CA ARG A 70 -17.41 -2.92 -8.96
C ARG A 70 -18.09 -3.13 -10.33
N GLY A 71 -18.52 -2.05 -10.98
CA GLY A 71 -19.09 -2.08 -12.32
C GLY A 71 -18.14 -2.66 -13.37
N GLU A 72 -16.84 -2.42 -13.23
CA GLU A 72 -15.77 -2.98 -14.08
C GLU A 72 -15.29 -4.38 -13.64
N GLY A 73 -15.97 -5.00 -12.66
CA GLY A 73 -15.65 -6.35 -12.19
C GLY A 73 -14.48 -6.44 -11.20
N VAL A 74 -14.01 -5.32 -10.66
CA VAL A 74 -13.00 -5.31 -9.59
C VAL A 74 -13.65 -5.68 -8.26
N ARG A 75 -13.03 -6.58 -7.49
CA ARG A 75 -13.49 -6.91 -6.14
C ARG A 75 -13.15 -5.77 -5.18
N VAL A 76 -14.15 -5.05 -4.71
CA VAL A 76 -13.95 -3.91 -3.80
C VAL A 76 -14.31 -4.29 -2.37
N CYS A 77 -13.30 -4.40 -1.50
CA CYS A 77 -13.45 -4.52 -0.06
C CYS A 77 -13.49 -3.12 0.57
N VAL A 78 -14.62 -2.75 1.16
CA VAL A 78 -14.76 -1.50 1.91
C VAL A 78 -14.74 -1.80 3.40
N ALA A 79 -13.80 -1.19 4.12
CA ALA A 79 -13.81 -1.13 5.58
C ALA A 79 -14.24 0.27 6.03
N ASP A 80 -15.16 0.36 7.00
CA ASP A 80 -15.58 1.65 7.54
C ASP A 80 -14.55 2.22 8.52
N ASP A 81 -14.34 3.52 8.46
CA ASP A 81 -13.60 4.26 9.47
C ASP A 81 -14.47 4.64 10.68
N THR A 82 -13.83 5.01 11.79
CA THR A 82 -14.52 5.48 13.01
C THR A 82 -14.39 7.00 13.17
N PRO A 83 -15.45 7.68 13.68
CA PRO A 83 -15.41 9.13 13.87
C PRO A 83 -14.46 9.57 14.99
N ASP A 84 -14.24 8.70 15.98
CA ASP A 84 -13.38 8.95 17.15
C ASP A 84 -12.32 7.82 17.30
N PRO A 85 -11.04 8.17 17.54
CA PRO A 85 -10.46 9.50 17.31
C PRO A 85 -10.54 9.89 15.82
N PRO A 86 -10.57 11.20 15.49
CA PRO A 86 -10.63 11.65 14.10
C PRO A 86 -9.36 11.27 13.33
N LYS A 87 -9.54 10.75 12.11
CA LYS A 87 -8.47 10.30 11.21
C LYS A 87 -8.68 10.88 9.82
N PRO A 88 -8.21 12.11 9.56
CA PRO A 88 -8.54 12.84 8.33
C PRO A 88 -8.07 12.14 7.05
N ASP A 89 -6.95 11.43 7.10
CA ASP A 89 -6.36 10.72 5.96
C ASP A 89 -6.74 9.24 5.87
N ALA A 90 -7.69 8.76 6.70
CA ALA A 90 -8.04 7.33 6.78
C ALA A 90 -8.45 6.70 5.45
N VAL A 91 -8.90 7.51 4.48
CA VAL A 91 -9.27 7.10 3.12
C VAL A 91 -8.10 6.51 2.32
N PHE A 92 -6.84 6.71 2.77
CA PHE A 92 -5.62 6.28 2.09
C PHE A 92 -4.92 5.09 2.80
N PRO A 93 -5.50 3.88 2.80
CA PRO A 93 -4.90 2.71 3.45
C PRO A 93 -3.57 2.26 2.79
N ASN A 94 -3.36 2.66 1.53
CA ASN A 94 -2.15 2.36 0.76
C ASN A 94 -0.86 2.89 1.39
N ASN A 95 -0.95 3.85 2.32
CA ASN A 95 0.20 4.37 3.03
C ASN A 95 0.67 3.48 4.19
N TRP A 96 -0.20 2.63 4.73
CA TRP A 96 0.10 1.86 5.93
C TRP A 96 0.00 0.34 5.77
N VAL A 97 -0.67 -0.16 4.73
CA VAL A 97 -0.77 -1.60 4.46
C VAL A 97 -0.71 -1.98 2.99
N SER A 98 -0.09 -3.12 2.70
CA SER A 98 -0.17 -3.82 1.41
C SER A 98 -0.35 -5.33 1.59
N PHE A 99 -0.89 -5.97 0.56
CA PHE A 99 -1.15 -7.42 0.50
C PHE A 99 -0.44 -7.99 -0.72
N HIS A 100 0.39 -9.02 -0.53
CA HIS A 100 1.23 -9.59 -1.59
C HIS A 100 0.79 -11.00 -1.96
N ALA A 101 1.03 -11.39 -3.22
CA ALA A 101 0.57 -12.65 -3.80
C ALA A 101 1.10 -13.92 -3.09
N ASP A 102 2.16 -13.82 -2.29
CA ASP A 102 2.70 -14.91 -1.46
C ASP A 102 2.01 -15.02 -0.08
N GLY A 103 0.99 -14.19 0.18
CA GLY A 103 0.28 -14.11 1.46
C GLY A 103 0.92 -13.15 2.47
N THR A 104 2.00 -12.44 2.12
CA THR A 104 2.59 -11.44 3.01
C THR A 104 1.69 -10.22 3.12
N VAL A 105 1.38 -9.81 4.34
CA VAL A 105 0.83 -8.48 4.65
C VAL A 105 1.95 -7.62 5.23
N VAL A 106 2.11 -6.40 4.72
CA VAL A 106 3.13 -5.45 5.22
C VAL A 106 2.44 -4.35 6.00
N LEU A 107 2.96 -4.02 7.18
CA LEU A 107 2.59 -2.81 7.91
C LEU A 107 3.74 -1.80 7.80
N TYR A 108 3.40 -0.58 7.39
CA TYR A 108 4.37 0.43 6.99
C TYR A 108 4.55 1.54 8.06
N PRO A 109 5.80 2.02 8.27
CA PRO A 109 6.08 3.14 9.14
C PRO A 109 5.67 4.46 8.47
N MET A 110 4.88 5.26 9.19
CA MET A 110 4.32 6.52 8.69
C MET A 110 4.95 7.74 9.37
N GLN A 111 5.19 8.78 8.57
CA GLN A 111 5.86 9.99 9.01
C GLN A 111 5.02 10.72 10.06
N ALA A 112 3.77 11.02 9.71
CA ALA A 112 2.84 11.78 10.56
C ALA A 112 2.29 10.91 11.71
N PRO A 113 2.49 11.29 12.98
CA PRO A 113 1.93 10.56 14.13
C PRO A 113 0.41 10.40 14.08
N SER A 114 -0.31 11.44 13.63
CA SER A 114 -1.78 11.42 13.44
C SER A 114 -2.26 10.29 12.54
N ARG A 115 -1.42 9.81 11.61
CA ARG A 115 -1.78 8.73 10.70
C ARG A 115 -1.54 7.34 11.29
N ARG A 116 -0.67 7.20 12.28
CA ARG A 116 -0.28 5.89 12.87
C ARG A 116 -1.45 5.14 13.49
N ILE A 117 -2.46 5.86 13.96
CA ILE A 117 -3.70 5.31 14.52
C ILE A 117 -4.67 4.78 13.44
N GLU A 118 -4.41 5.04 12.15
CA GLU A 118 -5.16 4.46 11.03
C GLU A 118 -4.89 2.97 10.85
N ARG A 119 -3.73 2.49 11.31
CA ARG A 119 -3.38 1.06 11.31
C ARG A 119 -4.33 0.31 12.23
N ARG A 120 -5.31 -0.36 11.64
CA ARG A 120 -6.38 -1.05 12.35
C ARG A 120 -6.43 -2.51 11.91
N GLN A 121 -6.23 -3.42 12.87
CA GLN A 121 -6.32 -4.86 12.66
C GLN A 121 -7.66 -5.28 12.02
N GLN A 122 -8.76 -4.64 12.45
CA GLN A 122 -10.11 -4.88 11.92
C GLN A 122 -10.21 -4.61 10.40
N VAL A 123 -9.45 -3.64 9.88
CA VAL A 123 -9.42 -3.34 8.43
C VAL A 123 -8.69 -4.45 7.67
N VAL A 124 -7.61 -5.00 8.24
CA VAL A 124 -6.91 -6.15 7.66
C VAL A 124 -7.81 -7.39 7.67
N GLU A 125 -8.52 -7.63 8.77
CA GLU A 125 -9.47 -8.75 8.90
C GLU A 125 -10.62 -8.64 7.92
N ALA A 126 -11.19 -7.45 7.73
CA ALA A 126 -12.21 -7.20 6.71
C ALA A 126 -11.68 -7.51 5.31
N ALA A 127 -10.47 -7.01 4.97
CA ALA A 127 -9.82 -7.30 3.69
C ALA A 127 -9.64 -8.80 3.46
N VAL A 128 -9.16 -9.53 4.47
CA VAL A 128 -8.97 -10.99 4.40
C VAL A 128 -10.30 -11.72 4.22
N GLY A 129 -11.32 -11.38 5.00
CA GLY A 129 -12.63 -12.02 4.96
C GLY A 129 -13.36 -11.82 3.63
N GLU A 130 -13.38 -10.59 3.13
CA GLU A 130 -14.10 -10.23 1.90
C GLU A 130 -13.40 -10.70 0.62
N THR A 131 -12.06 -10.75 0.62
CA THR A 131 -11.31 -11.12 -0.59
C THR A 131 -10.94 -12.60 -0.65
N GLY A 132 -10.99 -13.32 0.48
CA GLY A 132 -10.45 -14.66 0.62
C GLY A 132 -8.91 -14.71 0.63
N PHE A 133 -8.25 -13.57 0.81
CA PHE A 133 -6.79 -13.46 0.87
C PHE A 133 -6.24 -14.32 2.01
N ARG A 134 -5.25 -15.17 1.72
CA ARG A 134 -4.64 -16.05 2.72
C ARG A 134 -3.37 -15.42 3.26
N VAL A 135 -3.42 -14.96 4.50
CA VAL A 135 -2.24 -14.42 5.18
C VAL A 135 -1.29 -15.57 5.52
N SER A 136 -0.05 -15.50 5.02
CA SER A 136 1.02 -16.45 5.31
C SER A 136 2.01 -15.90 6.33
N ARG A 137 2.24 -14.58 6.31
CA ARG A 137 3.07 -13.87 7.30
C ARG A 137 2.71 -12.39 7.37
N MET A 138 3.11 -11.75 8.46
CA MET A 138 3.09 -10.30 8.63
C MET A 138 4.51 -9.76 8.67
N LEU A 139 4.83 -8.81 7.80
CA LEU A 139 6.05 -8.02 7.84
C LEU A 139 5.73 -6.67 8.47
N ASP A 140 6.06 -6.50 9.74
CA ASP A 140 5.81 -5.25 10.47
C ASP A 140 7.06 -4.37 10.47
N LEU A 141 7.03 -3.28 9.69
CA LEU A 141 8.11 -2.30 9.58
C LEU A 141 7.87 -1.08 10.47
N THR A 142 6.81 -1.05 11.29
CA THR A 142 6.43 0.14 12.07
C THR A 142 7.46 0.52 13.14
N ALA A 143 8.31 -0.41 13.59
CA ALA A 143 9.36 -0.13 14.56
C ALA A 143 10.35 0.96 14.11
N HIS A 144 10.55 1.12 12.79
CA HIS A 144 11.39 2.17 12.19
C HIS A 144 10.95 3.59 12.54
N GLU A 145 9.68 3.78 12.90
CA GLU A 145 9.15 5.09 13.35
C GLU A 145 9.89 5.62 14.58
N ARG A 146 10.43 4.74 15.43
CA ARG A 146 11.22 5.11 16.62
C ARG A 146 12.57 5.72 16.26
N GLU A 147 13.07 5.41 15.06
CA GLU A 147 14.32 5.93 14.51
C GLU A 147 14.08 7.09 13.53
N GLY A 148 12.84 7.57 13.41
CA GLY A 148 12.47 8.63 12.47
C GLY A 148 12.58 8.22 11.00
N ARG A 149 12.47 6.92 10.69
CA ARG A 149 12.55 6.39 9.32
C ARG A 149 11.18 5.88 8.87
N TYR A 150 10.84 6.16 7.61
CA TYR A 150 9.48 5.99 7.11
C TYR A 150 9.49 5.37 5.71
N LEU A 151 8.43 4.65 5.37
CA LEU A 151 8.20 4.07 4.05
C LEU A 151 6.68 3.93 3.90
N GLU A 152 6.01 4.92 3.31
CA GLU A 152 4.53 4.97 3.29
C GLU A 152 3.92 4.13 2.16
N GLY A 153 4.25 2.83 2.16
CA GLY A 153 3.62 1.81 1.34
C GLY A 153 3.57 2.11 -0.14
N THR A 154 2.50 1.65 -0.80
CA THR A 154 2.24 1.94 -2.23
C THR A 154 1.79 3.38 -2.47
N GLY A 155 1.68 4.21 -1.42
CA GLY A 155 1.68 5.67 -1.57
C GLY A 155 3.04 6.26 -1.90
N SER A 156 4.13 5.51 -1.71
CA SER A 156 5.50 5.90 -2.06
C SER A 156 6.20 4.93 -3.03
N LEU A 157 5.59 3.77 -3.28
CA LEU A 157 6.12 2.70 -4.11
C LEU A 157 5.19 2.42 -5.29
N VAL A 158 5.76 2.30 -6.49
CA VAL A 158 5.08 1.72 -7.67
C VAL A 158 5.76 0.41 -8.02
N LEU A 159 5.00 -0.69 -8.04
CA LEU A 159 5.55 -2.04 -8.11
C LEU A 159 5.37 -2.65 -9.50
N ASP A 160 6.47 -3.08 -10.11
CA ASP A 160 6.47 -3.99 -11.25
C ASP A 160 6.55 -5.43 -10.71
N HIS A 161 5.41 -6.11 -10.66
CA HIS A 161 5.32 -7.44 -10.09
C HIS A 161 5.98 -8.53 -10.95
N PRO A 162 5.85 -8.51 -12.30
CA PRO A 162 6.57 -9.42 -13.18
C PRO A 162 8.09 -9.30 -13.09
N GLN A 163 8.63 -8.09 -13.21
CA GLN A 163 10.09 -7.84 -13.24
C GLN A 163 10.70 -7.71 -11.85
N ARG A 164 9.87 -7.57 -10.81
CA ARG A 164 10.30 -7.40 -9.42
C ARG A 164 11.07 -6.11 -9.21
N LEU A 165 10.60 -5.03 -9.82
CA LEU A 165 11.12 -3.69 -9.60
C LEU A 165 10.17 -2.90 -8.68
N ALA A 166 10.74 -2.06 -7.83
CA ALA A 166 10.00 -1.12 -6.99
C ALA A 166 10.49 0.30 -7.28
N TYR A 167 9.71 1.07 -8.03
CA TYR A 167 10.01 2.46 -8.31
C TYR A 167 9.62 3.32 -7.12
N VAL A 168 10.52 4.21 -6.70
CA VAL A 168 10.35 5.02 -5.50
C VAL A 168 10.93 6.40 -5.71
N CYS A 169 10.11 7.43 -5.50
CA CYS A 169 10.59 8.80 -5.46
C CYS A 169 11.24 9.06 -4.11
N ARG A 170 12.44 9.64 -4.10
CA ARG A 170 13.10 10.04 -2.85
C ARG A 170 12.26 11.12 -2.16
N SER A 171 11.96 10.88 -0.89
CA SER A 171 11.16 11.81 -0.08
C SER A 171 11.38 11.54 1.41
N PRO A 172 10.94 12.44 2.30
CA PRO A 172 10.89 12.17 3.74
C PRO A 172 10.04 10.95 4.14
N ARG A 173 9.23 10.39 3.23
CA ARG A 173 8.33 9.25 3.45
C ARG A 173 8.87 7.95 2.82
N SER A 174 10.13 7.94 2.36
CA SER A 174 10.74 6.84 1.61
C SER A 174 12.21 6.66 1.99
N ASP A 175 12.47 6.36 3.26
CA ASP A 175 13.81 6.16 3.79
C ASP A 175 14.51 4.97 3.11
N PRO A 176 15.74 5.16 2.61
CA PRO A 176 16.44 4.13 1.84
C PRO A 176 16.76 2.87 2.65
N ARG A 177 16.90 2.95 3.98
CA ARG A 177 17.19 1.78 4.83
C ARG A 177 15.95 0.91 5.01
N VAL A 178 14.79 1.54 5.20
CA VAL A 178 13.50 0.82 5.29
C VAL A 178 13.15 0.20 3.94
N LEU A 179 13.40 0.94 2.84
CA LEU A 179 13.26 0.44 1.48
C LEU A 179 14.16 -0.77 1.20
N GLU A 180 15.42 -0.75 1.63
CA GLU A 180 16.36 -1.87 1.46
C GLU A 180 15.88 -3.12 2.21
N GLU A 181 15.43 -2.97 3.46
CA GLU A 181 14.84 -4.07 4.23
C GLU A 181 13.58 -4.63 3.55
N TRP A 182 12.65 -3.76 3.17
CA TRP A 182 11.43 -4.13 2.45
C TRP A 182 11.74 -4.87 1.13
N SER A 183 12.73 -4.37 0.38
CA SER A 183 13.18 -4.94 -0.89
C SER A 183 13.78 -6.33 -0.71
N ARG A 184 14.61 -6.53 0.32
CA ARG A 184 15.17 -7.83 0.68
C ARG A 184 14.10 -8.81 1.13
N GLU A 185 13.19 -8.38 2.00
CA GLU A 185 12.15 -9.22 2.58
C GLU A 185 11.13 -9.69 1.55
N LEU A 186 10.76 -8.83 0.60
CA LEU A 186 9.81 -9.20 -0.43
C LEU A 186 10.50 -9.75 -1.67
N GLY A 187 11.74 -9.35 -1.98
CA GLY A 187 12.50 -9.73 -3.17
C GLY A 187 12.24 -8.81 -4.36
N TYR A 188 12.25 -7.49 -4.14
CA TYR A 188 12.19 -6.46 -5.19
C TYR A 188 13.56 -5.80 -5.33
N GLU A 189 13.87 -5.31 -6.53
CA GLU A 189 14.97 -4.40 -6.80
C GLU A 189 14.44 -2.96 -6.76
N PRO A 190 14.97 -2.09 -5.87
CA PRO A 190 14.52 -0.72 -5.78
C PRO A 190 15.12 0.15 -6.89
N ILE A 191 14.27 0.95 -7.55
CA ILE A 191 14.66 1.96 -8.53
C ILE A 191 14.32 3.34 -7.94
N SER A 192 15.28 3.94 -7.24
CA SER A 192 15.11 5.25 -6.61
C SER A 192 15.43 6.40 -7.55
N PHE A 193 14.52 7.36 -7.66
CA PHE A 193 14.66 8.54 -8.50
C PHE A 193 14.23 9.82 -7.76
N ASP A 194 14.61 10.97 -8.30
CA ASP A 194 14.14 12.28 -7.86
C ASP A 194 13.09 12.79 -8.84
N ALA A 195 12.07 13.46 -8.33
CA ALA A 195 11.01 14.08 -9.13
C ALA A 195 10.94 15.57 -8.83
N ALA A 196 10.60 16.33 -9.86
CA ALA A 196 10.37 17.77 -9.83
C ALA A 196 8.91 18.04 -10.18
N ASP A 197 8.31 19.06 -9.57
CA ASP A 197 7.03 19.57 -10.05
C ASP A 197 7.25 20.55 -11.21
N ALA A 198 6.19 21.26 -11.64
CA ALA A 198 6.30 22.22 -12.73
C ALA A 198 7.22 23.42 -12.43
N ALA A 199 7.57 23.66 -11.15
CA ALA A 199 8.43 24.74 -10.70
C ALA A 199 9.90 24.31 -10.52
N GLY A 200 10.21 23.00 -10.57
CA GLY A 200 11.57 22.46 -10.44
C GLY A 200 11.84 21.90 -9.05
#